data_AF-A0A7R7WBH0-F1
#
_entry.id   AF-A0A7R7WBH0-F1
#
_cell.length_a   1.000
_cell.length_b   1.000
_cell.length_c   1.000
_cell.angle_alpha   90.00
_cell.angle_beta   90.00
_cell.angle_gamma   90.00
#
_symmetry.space_group_name_H-M   'P 1'
#
loop_
_entity.id
_entity.type
_entity.pdbx_description
1 polymer ?
#
loop_
_entity_poly.entity_id
_entity_poly.type
_entity_poly.pdbx_seq_one_letter_code
_entity_poly.pdbx_strand_id
1 'polypeptide(L)'
;MPLSAIWTRRTANDAASSIYSREPEVAPVPPLSIPRKGRTPTDSPARHDLPEINLIDHQIALARGTTMALETTCVRLQNAKKNGPRSLRDTLEEKWRQWKRQEDENRFFRTCPKIFDDLAAVAVEVSDDLILQQEFEPEVSPVGNRRILLGMCKLQEALADSHGKEARAREEWDRRLNLPDIRTPLPQWI
;
A
#
# COMPACT_ATOMS: atom_id res chain seq x y z
N MET A 1 27.76 35.02 11.59
CA MET A 1 27.80 33.88 12.55
C MET A 1 28.10 34.42 13.94
N PRO A 2 27.68 33.78 15.06
CA PRO A 2 26.95 32.51 15.23
C PRO A 2 25.61 32.65 16.00
N LEU A 3 24.57 31.85 15.70
CA LEU A 3 24.18 30.52 16.24
C LEU A 3 23.68 30.51 17.70
N SER A 4 22.39 30.23 17.89
CA SER A 4 21.92 29.44 19.03
C SER A 4 20.61 28.70 18.73
N ALA A 5 20.68 27.37 18.90
CA ALA A 5 19.69 26.39 19.35
C ALA A 5 18.30 26.38 18.66
N ILE A 6 17.78 25.27 18.12
CA ILE A 6 17.53 23.99 18.79
C ILE A 6 17.48 22.90 17.70
N TRP A 7 18.49 22.05 17.62
CA TRP A 7 18.39 20.75 16.95
C TRP A 7 18.82 19.70 17.95
N THR A 8 17.86 19.03 18.58
CA THR A 8 18.11 17.79 19.30
C THR A 8 16.86 16.93 19.23
N ARG A 9 17.09 15.64 18.92
CA ARG A 9 16.17 14.51 18.89
C ARG A 9 15.23 14.39 17.70
N ARG A 10 15.67 13.64 16.69
CA ARG A 10 14.91 12.49 16.16
C ARG A 10 15.79 11.62 15.27
N THR A 11 16.44 10.62 15.87
CA THR A 11 16.96 9.46 15.14
C THR A 11 16.92 8.24 16.06
N ALA A 12 15.71 7.83 16.41
CA ALA A 12 15.44 6.51 16.96
C ALA A 12 13.96 6.21 16.70
N ASN A 13 13.71 5.23 15.83
CA ASN A 13 12.48 4.40 15.74
C ASN A 13 11.98 4.06 14.32
N ASP A 14 12.79 4.17 13.28
CA ASP A 14 12.48 3.54 11.96
C ASP A 14 13.33 2.31 11.62
N ALA A 15 14.10 1.78 12.60
CA ALA A 15 14.91 0.58 12.41
C ALA A 15 14.16 -0.74 12.67
N ALA A 16 12.83 -0.71 12.85
CA ALA A 16 12.05 -1.87 13.30
C ALA A 16 11.35 -2.68 12.18
N SER A 17 11.64 -2.43 10.91
CA SER A 17 10.96 -3.13 9.78
C SER A 17 11.90 -3.95 8.88
N SER A 18 13.13 -4.24 9.32
CA SER A 18 14.06 -5.10 8.58
C SER A 18 14.46 -6.32 9.39
N ILE A 19 14.05 -7.49 8.92
CA ILE A 19 14.41 -8.81 9.48
C ILE A 19 15.93 -9.08 9.30
N TYR A 20 16.61 -8.28 8.48
CA TYR A 20 18.06 -8.36 8.24
C TYR A 20 18.91 -7.46 9.17
N SER A 21 18.28 -6.68 10.05
CA SER A 21 18.98 -5.79 11.00
C SER A 21 19.18 -6.38 12.39
N ARG A 22 18.88 -7.68 12.57
CA ARG A 22 19.26 -8.40 13.79
C ARG A 22 20.74 -8.74 13.69
N GLU A 23 21.59 -7.98 14.38
CA GLU A 23 22.93 -8.48 14.68
C GLU A 23 22.77 -9.75 15.53
N PRO A 24 23.41 -10.87 15.15
CA PRO A 24 23.48 -12.01 16.05
C PRO A 24 24.28 -11.58 17.28
N GLU A 25 23.75 -11.82 18.48
CA GLU A 25 24.56 -11.85 19.70
C GLU A 25 25.58 -12.98 19.54
N VAL A 26 26.75 -12.63 19.00
CA VAL A 26 27.89 -13.53 18.90
C VAL A 26 28.50 -13.59 20.29
N ALA A 27 28.27 -14.71 20.99
CA ALA A 27 29.05 -15.06 22.16
C ALA A 27 30.55 -15.00 21.80
N PRO A 28 31.43 -14.44 22.66
CA PRO A 28 32.84 -14.28 22.31
C PRO A 28 33.48 -15.64 22.04
N VAL A 29 33.83 -15.88 20.77
CA VAL A 29 34.65 -17.03 20.40
C VAL A 29 36.06 -16.77 20.95
N PRO A 30 36.65 -17.65 21.77
CA PRO A 30 37.99 -17.43 22.29
C PRO A 30 38.99 -17.47 21.11
N PRO A 31 40.03 -16.63 21.13
CA PRO A 31 41.01 -16.60 20.06
C PRO A 31 41.69 -17.98 19.94
N LEU A 32 41.64 -18.55 18.73
CA LEU A 32 42.36 -19.77 18.36
C LEU A 32 43.85 -19.58 18.65
N SER A 33 44.30 -20.15 19.75
CA SER A 33 45.72 -20.24 20.09
C SER A 33 46.38 -21.22 19.12
N ILE A 34 47.14 -20.70 18.17
CA ILE A 34 47.94 -21.52 17.26
C ILE A 34 49.01 -22.25 18.10
N PRO A 35 49.02 -23.59 18.20
CA PRO A 35 50.16 -24.29 18.75
C PRO A 35 51.22 -24.36 17.65
N ARG A 36 52.23 -23.49 17.73
CA ARG A 36 53.49 -23.69 17.00
C ARG A 36 54.14 -24.97 17.54
N LYS A 37 53.92 -26.09 16.85
CA LYS A 37 54.73 -27.30 17.02
C LYS A 37 55.14 -27.79 15.64
N GLY A 38 56.43 -27.66 15.34
CA GLY A 38 57.00 -28.03 14.06
C GLY A 38 56.77 -29.50 13.72
N ARG A 39 56.32 -29.74 12.48
CA ARG A 39 56.45 -31.01 11.78
C ARG A 39 56.69 -30.72 10.29
N THR A 40 57.60 -31.51 9.73
CA THR A 40 58.18 -31.48 8.38
C THR A 40 57.16 -31.70 7.25
N PRO A 41 57.46 -31.24 6.02
CA PRO A 41 56.52 -31.25 4.90
C PRO A 41 56.51 -32.61 4.22
N THR A 42 55.58 -33.47 4.59
CA THR A 42 55.17 -34.61 3.76
C THR A 42 53.74 -34.98 4.14
N ASP A 43 52.98 -35.40 3.13
CA ASP A 43 51.58 -35.83 3.16
C ASP A 43 50.57 -34.73 2.87
N SER A 44 50.28 -34.60 1.57
CA SER A 44 49.04 -34.04 1.06
C SER A 44 47.85 -34.65 1.80
N PRO A 45 47.00 -33.85 2.48
CA PRO A 45 45.81 -34.40 3.10
C PRO A 45 44.89 -34.92 2.00
N ALA A 46 44.36 -36.12 2.25
CA ALA A 46 43.43 -36.83 1.40
C ALA A 46 42.37 -35.87 0.85
N ARG A 47 42.17 -35.92 -0.47
CA ARG A 47 40.94 -35.44 -1.10
C ARG A 47 39.80 -36.09 -0.32
N HIS A 48 38.96 -35.31 0.37
CA HIS A 48 37.57 -35.58 0.79
C HIS A 48 37.25 -34.75 2.05
N ASP A 49 37.11 -33.42 1.89
CA ASP A 49 36.46 -32.53 2.88
C ASP A 49 35.74 -31.36 2.15
N LEU A 50 35.27 -31.59 0.93
CA LEU A 50 34.32 -30.71 0.29
C LEU A 50 32.92 -31.31 0.52
N PRO A 51 31.91 -30.51 0.90
CA PRO A 51 30.55 -31.03 0.98
C PRO A 51 30.20 -31.65 -0.37
N GLU A 52 29.82 -32.94 -0.34
CA GLU A 52 29.37 -33.64 -1.53
C GLU A 52 28.08 -32.98 -2.00
N ILE A 53 28.16 -32.21 -3.09
CA ILE A 53 27.01 -31.52 -3.66
C ILE A 53 26.10 -32.63 -4.19
N ASN A 54 24.96 -32.84 -3.53
CA ASN A 54 24.03 -33.89 -3.88
C ASN A 54 23.44 -33.61 -5.28
N LEU A 55 22.98 -34.64 -5.98
CA LEU A 55 22.20 -34.49 -7.22
C LEU A 55 21.02 -33.52 -7.03
N ILE A 56 20.41 -33.54 -5.83
CA ILE A 56 19.36 -32.60 -5.42
C ILE A 56 19.88 -31.17 -5.37
N ASP A 57 21.07 -30.94 -4.81
CA ASP A 57 21.66 -29.59 -4.75
C ASP A 57 21.99 -29.07 -6.14
N HIS A 58 22.40 -29.94 -7.06
CA HIS A 58 22.57 -29.60 -8.47
C HIS A 58 21.24 -29.24 -9.14
N GLN A 59 20.17 -29.99 -8.89
CA GLN A 59 18.83 -29.69 -9.40
C GLN A 59 18.30 -28.36 -8.84
N ILE A 60 18.52 -28.10 -7.56
CA ILE A 60 18.15 -26.83 -6.90
C ILE A 60 18.96 -25.68 -7.51
N ALA A 61 20.26 -25.84 -7.73
CA ALA A 61 21.11 -24.84 -8.36
C ALA A 61 20.66 -24.53 -9.79
N LEU A 62 20.36 -25.56 -10.59
CA LEU A 62 19.79 -25.41 -11.94
C LEU A 62 18.42 -24.70 -11.90
N ALA A 63 17.63 -24.94 -10.85
CA ALA A 63 16.36 -24.27 -10.60
C ALA A 63 16.51 -22.88 -9.94
N ARG A 64 17.73 -22.32 -9.88
CA ARG A 64 18.06 -21.03 -9.24
C ARG A 64 17.66 -20.95 -7.77
N GLY A 65 17.94 -22.01 -7.00
CA GLY A 65 17.66 -22.07 -5.57
C GLY A 65 16.19 -22.33 -5.22
N THR A 66 15.35 -22.71 -6.20
CA THR A 66 13.93 -22.96 -5.94
C THR A 66 13.65 -24.44 -5.78
N THR A 67 13.02 -24.78 -4.66
CA THR A 67 12.57 -26.15 -4.33
C THR A 67 11.07 -26.36 -4.57
N MET A 68 10.31 -25.29 -4.79
CA MET A 68 8.87 -25.32 -5.07
C MET A 68 8.58 -25.32 -6.56
N ALA A 69 7.58 -26.08 -6.99
CA ALA A 69 7.11 -26.08 -8.37
C ALA A 69 6.69 -24.66 -8.77
N LEU A 70 7.36 -24.06 -9.76
CA LEU A 70 7.07 -22.67 -10.17
C LEU A 70 5.60 -22.51 -10.59
N GLU A 71 5.02 -23.56 -11.16
CA GLU A 71 3.62 -23.61 -11.64
C GLU A 71 2.60 -23.42 -10.52
N THR A 72 2.93 -23.77 -9.27
CA THR A 72 2.05 -23.59 -8.12
C THR A 72 2.17 -22.20 -7.48
N THR A 73 3.05 -21.33 -8.00
CA THR A 73 3.29 -19.99 -7.45
C THR A 73 2.50 -18.91 -8.18
N CYS A 74 2.34 -17.72 -7.56
CA CYS A 74 1.65 -16.61 -8.21
C CYS A 74 2.28 -16.22 -9.56
N VAL A 75 1.45 -15.92 -10.56
CA VAL A 75 1.85 -15.55 -11.94
C VAL A 75 2.95 -14.48 -11.99
N ARG A 76 2.91 -13.49 -11.07
CA ARG A 76 3.95 -12.45 -10.95
C ARG A 76 5.33 -13.04 -10.65
N LEU A 77 5.40 -14.01 -9.72
CA LEU A 77 6.65 -14.67 -9.35
C LEU A 77 7.13 -15.60 -10.46
N GLN A 78 6.21 -16.31 -11.13
CA GLN A 78 6.52 -17.11 -12.30
C GLN A 78 7.19 -16.28 -13.39
N ASN A 79 6.60 -15.12 -13.72
CA ASN A 79 7.12 -14.21 -14.74
C ASN A 79 8.46 -13.60 -14.31
N ALA A 80 8.61 -13.20 -13.05
CA ALA A 80 9.87 -12.67 -12.53
C ALA A 80 11.01 -13.70 -12.63
N LYS A 81 10.71 -14.98 -12.34
CA LYS A 81 11.70 -16.06 -12.41
C LYS A 81 12.04 -16.47 -13.84
N LYS A 82 11.05 -16.52 -14.74
CA LYS A 82 11.22 -16.83 -16.17
C LYS A 82 12.01 -15.74 -16.91
N ASN A 83 11.76 -14.47 -16.60
CA ASN A 83 12.31 -13.33 -17.37
C ASN A 83 13.69 -12.84 -16.87
N GLY A 84 14.21 -13.43 -15.78
CA GLY A 84 15.50 -13.03 -15.22
C GLY A 84 15.49 -11.64 -14.55
N PRO A 85 16.65 -11.19 -14.02
CA PRO A 85 16.77 -9.88 -13.40
C PRO A 85 16.47 -8.79 -14.43
N ARG A 86 15.52 -7.91 -14.12
CA ARG A 86 15.26 -6.71 -14.93
C ARG A 86 16.45 -5.77 -14.85
N SER A 87 16.69 -4.98 -15.91
CA SER A 87 17.63 -3.86 -15.82
C SER A 87 17.19 -2.90 -14.71
N LEU A 88 18.15 -2.22 -14.08
CA LEU A 88 17.85 -1.16 -13.12
C LEU A 88 16.93 -0.10 -13.73
N ARG A 89 17.13 0.21 -15.02
CA ARG A 89 16.27 1.13 -15.76
C ARG A 89 14.83 0.63 -15.85
N ASP A 90 14.64 -0.61 -16.29
CA ASP A 90 13.29 -1.20 -16.42
C ASP A 90 12.57 -1.30 -15.07
N THR A 91 13.34 -1.49 -13.99
CA THR A 91 12.82 -1.51 -12.62
C THR A 91 12.34 -0.14 -12.19
N LEU A 92 13.10 0.92 -12.47
CA LEU A 92 12.69 2.30 -12.20
C LEU A 92 11.45 2.70 -13.00
N GLU A 93 11.40 2.38 -14.29
CA GLU A 93 10.25 2.66 -15.15
C GLU A 93 8.98 1.91 -14.69
N GLU A 94 9.12 0.66 -14.25
CA GLU A 94 8.01 -0.09 -13.65
C GLU A 94 7.55 0.53 -12.33
N LYS A 95 8.48 0.89 -11.44
CA LYS A 95 8.15 1.53 -10.16
C LYS A 95 7.46 2.86 -10.35
N TRP A 96 7.89 3.64 -11.33
CA TRP A 96 7.23 4.90 -11.68
C TRP A 96 5.80 4.67 -12.19
N ARG A 97 5.58 3.67 -13.06
CA ARG A 97 4.23 3.29 -13.52
C ARG A 97 3.33 2.78 -12.38
N GLN A 98 3.89 2.06 -11.41
CA GLN A 98 3.16 1.61 -10.22
C GLN A 98 2.79 2.80 -9.33
N TRP A 99 3.75 3.67 -9.04
CA TRP A 99 3.53 4.88 -8.25
C TRP A 99 2.46 5.76 -8.88
N LYS A 100 2.52 5.96 -10.20
CA LYS A 100 1.54 6.77 -10.92
C LYS A 100 0.12 6.20 -10.81
N ARG A 101 -0.04 4.89 -10.98
CA ARG A 101 -1.33 4.21 -10.77
C ARG A 101 -1.83 4.36 -9.34
N GLN A 102 -0.96 4.16 -8.37
CA GLN A 102 -1.32 4.28 -6.95
C GLN A 102 -1.73 5.72 -6.59
N GLU A 103 -1.05 6.73 -7.14
CA GLU A 103 -1.41 8.13 -6.93
C GLU A 103 -2.78 8.47 -7.55
N ASP A 104 -3.07 7.93 -8.73
CA ASP A 104 -4.36 8.10 -9.38
C ASP A 104 -5.50 7.38 -8.61
N GLU A 105 -5.25 6.18 -8.10
CA GLU A 105 -6.17 5.43 -7.24
C GLU A 105 -6.40 6.15 -5.90
N ASN A 106 -5.34 6.61 -5.24
CA ASN A 106 -5.42 7.40 -4.01
C ASN A 106 -6.22 8.69 -4.22
N ARG A 107 -6.09 9.34 -5.39
CA ARG A 107 -6.88 10.53 -5.71
C ARG A 107 -8.37 10.22 -5.79
N PHE A 108 -8.75 9.10 -6.40
CA PHE A 108 -10.15 8.66 -6.44
C PHE A 108 -10.69 8.42 -5.03
N PHE A 109 -10.00 7.62 -4.22
CA PHE A 109 -10.41 7.32 -2.85
C PHE A 109 -10.35 8.52 -1.89
N ARG A 110 -9.59 9.58 -2.22
CA ARG A 110 -9.66 10.86 -1.50
C ARG A 110 -10.83 11.74 -1.92
N THR A 111 -11.41 11.50 -3.09
CA THR A 111 -12.51 12.29 -3.63
C THR A 111 -13.85 11.83 -3.09
N CYS A 112 -14.09 10.51 -3.02
CA CYS A 112 -15.37 9.98 -2.54
C CYS A 112 -15.75 10.42 -1.10
N PRO A 113 -14.84 10.37 -0.11
CA PRO A 113 -15.15 10.84 1.24
C PRO A 113 -15.48 12.33 1.27
N LYS A 114 -14.82 13.16 0.45
CA LYS A 114 -15.12 14.59 0.38
C LYS A 114 -16.52 14.87 -0.17
N ILE A 115 -16.94 14.11 -1.17
CA ILE A 115 -18.30 14.21 -1.72
C ILE A 115 -19.32 13.86 -0.64
N PHE A 116 -19.03 12.81 0.14
CA PHE A 116 -19.88 12.43 1.27
C PHE A 116 -19.88 13.49 2.38
N ASP A 117 -18.72 14.02 2.76
CA ASP A 117 -18.59 15.08 3.77
C ASP A 117 -19.36 16.35 3.36
N ASP A 118 -19.30 16.73 2.09
CA ASP A 118 -20.08 17.84 1.53
C ASP A 118 -21.60 17.59 1.67
N LEU A 119 -22.06 16.38 1.34
CA LEU A 119 -23.47 15.99 1.47
C LEU A 119 -23.91 15.96 2.95
N ALA A 120 -23.07 15.41 3.82
CA ALA A 120 -23.31 15.38 5.25
C ALA A 120 -23.38 16.78 5.86
N ALA A 121 -22.54 17.71 5.41
CA ALA A 121 -22.59 19.11 5.84
C ALA A 121 -23.93 19.77 5.48
N VAL A 122 -24.45 19.53 4.27
CA VAL A 122 -25.78 20.03 3.88
C VAL A 122 -26.89 19.39 4.73
N ALA A 123 -26.78 18.09 5.04
CA ALA A 123 -27.74 17.41 5.90
C ALA A 123 -27.76 17.97 7.33
N VAL A 124 -26.59 18.30 7.88
CA VAL A 124 -26.47 18.97 9.18
C VAL A 124 -27.09 20.36 9.11
N GLU A 125 -26.78 21.16 8.08
CA GLU A 125 -27.35 22.50 7.91
C GLU A 125 -28.88 22.48 7.83
N VAL A 126 -29.45 21.57 7.03
CA VAL A 126 -30.91 21.39 6.94
C VAL A 126 -31.50 20.93 8.26
N SER A 127 -30.79 20.08 9.01
CA SER A 127 -31.24 19.66 10.34
C SER A 127 -31.25 20.83 11.31
N ASP A 128 -30.19 21.64 11.35
CA ASP A 128 -30.11 22.83 12.19
C ASP A 128 -31.22 23.84 11.87
N ASP A 129 -31.50 24.06 10.58
CA ASP A 129 -32.62 24.91 10.12
C ASP A 129 -34.00 24.39 10.57
N LEU A 130 -34.14 23.07 10.74
CA LEU A 130 -35.39 22.41 11.15
C LEU A 130 -35.51 22.20 12.67
N ILE A 131 -34.41 22.19 13.42
CA ILE A 131 -34.39 21.91 14.87
C ILE A 131 -34.87 23.10 15.71
N LEU A 132 -34.98 24.30 15.13
CA LEU A 132 -35.43 25.50 15.85
C LEU A 132 -36.90 25.34 16.33
N GLN A 133 -37.03 24.86 17.57
CA GLN A 133 -38.29 24.48 18.24
C GLN A 133 -39.31 25.61 18.39
N GLN A 134 -38.88 26.87 18.37
CA GLN A 134 -39.76 28.02 18.61
C GLN A 134 -40.79 28.24 17.48
N GLU A 135 -40.69 27.49 16.38
CA GLU A 135 -41.46 27.74 15.16
C GLU A 135 -42.41 26.60 14.78
N PHE A 136 -42.54 25.57 15.63
CA PHE A 136 -43.50 24.47 15.50
C PHE A 136 -44.70 24.58 16.46
N GLU A 137 -44.81 25.70 17.19
CA GLU A 137 -45.93 26.05 18.05
C GLU A 137 -46.75 27.18 17.40
N PRO A 138 -48.07 27.01 17.17
CA PRO A 138 -48.87 25.80 17.42
C PRO A 138 -48.52 24.67 16.44
N GLU A 139 -48.92 23.43 16.73
CA GLU A 139 -48.74 22.25 15.86
C GLU A 139 -49.14 22.55 14.39
N VAL A 140 -48.15 22.96 13.59
CA VAL A 140 -48.35 23.21 12.16
C VAL A 140 -48.26 21.85 11.48
N SER A 141 -49.32 21.49 10.73
CA SER A 141 -49.27 20.30 9.87
C SER A 141 -47.97 20.30 9.06
N PRO A 142 -47.19 19.21 9.07
CA PRO A 142 -45.97 19.12 8.28
C PRO A 142 -46.28 19.19 6.76
N VAL A 143 -47.52 18.88 6.38
CA VAL A 143 -48.00 18.94 5.00
C VAL A 143 -48.18 20.40 4.59
N GLY A 144 -47.32 20.87 3.68
CA GLY A 144 -47.32 22.24 3.18
C GLY A 144 -46.45 23.21 3.99
N ASN A 145 -45.71 22.73 5.00
CA ASN A 145 -44.75 23.57 5.70
C ASN A 145 -43.62 23.95 4.74
N ARG A 146 -43.51 25.25 4.45
CA ARG A 146 -42.53 25.81 3.52
C ARG A 146 -41.09 25.46 3.88
N ARG A 147 -40.76 25.34 5.17
CA ARG A 147 -39.39 24.99 5.61
C ARG A 147 -39.06 23.52 5.33
N ILE A 148 -40.01 22.62 5.59
CA ILE A 148 -39.84 21.19 5.27
C ILE A 148 -39.68 21.01 3.76
N LEU A 149 -40.51 21.70 2.96
CA LEU A 149 -40.39 21.68 1.50
C LEU A 149 -39.03 22.23 1.03
N LEU A 150 -38.58 23.34 1.61
CA LEU A 150 -37.28 23.94 1.28
C LEU A 150 -36.10 23.04 1.66
N GLY A 151 -36.14 22.43 2.85
CA GLY A 151 -35.16 21.45 3.31
C GLY A 151 -35.13 20.20 2.44
N MET A 152 -36.29 19.66 2.05
CA MET A 152 -36.39 18.55 1.11
C MET A 152 -35.78 18.90 -0.26
N CYS A 153 -36.11 20.05 -0.84
CA CYS A 153 -35.53 20.48 -2.12
C CYS A 153 -34.01 20.61 -2.01
N LYS A 154 -33.50 21.22 -0.93
CA LYS A 154 -32.07 21.41 -0.70
C LYS A 154 -31.31 20.07 -0.57
N LEU A 155 -31.88 19.11 0.17
CA LEU A 155 -31.32 17.76 0.27
C LEU A 155 -31.35 17.03 -1.08
N GLN A 156 -32.44 17.15 -1.84
CA GLN A 156 -32.57 16.51 -3.15
C GLN A 156 -31.57 17.08 -4.16
N GLU A 157 -31.37 18.39 -4.17
CA GLU A 157 -30.37 19.06 -5.00
C GLU A 157 -28.94 18.63 -4.61
N ALA A 158 -28.64 18.61 -3.31
CA ALA A 158 -27.33 18.17 -2.82
C ALA A 158 -27.04 16.70 -3.15
N LEU A 159 -28.05 15.83 -3.05
CA LEU A 159 -27.94 14.42 -3.44
C LEU A 159 -27.68 14.28 -4.94
N ALA A 160 -28.40 15.04 -5.78
CA ALA A 160 -28.20 15.03 -7.22
C ALA A 160 -26.80 15.54 -7.62
N ASP A 161 -26.31 16.61 -6.99
CA ASP A 161 -24.96 17.12 -7.20
C ASP A 161 -23.90 16.12 -6.74
N SER A 162 -24.11 15.48 -5.59
CA SER A 162 -23.25 14.44 -5.03
C SER A 162 -23.08 13.26 -5.99
N HIS A 163 -24.19 12.72 -6.52
CA HIS A 163 -24.16 11.68 -7.56
C HIS A 163 -23.44 12.15 -8.82
N GLY A 164 -23.64 13.41 -9.24
CA GLY A 164 -22.95 13.99 -10.39
C GLY A 164 -21.44 14.09 -10.18
N LYS A 165 -20.99 14.47 -8.97
CA LYS A 165 -19.57 14.49 -8.58
C LYS A 165 -18.98 13.09 -8.54
N GLU A 166 -19.69 12.11 -7.99
CA GLU A 166 -19.25 10.71 -7.94
C GLU A 166 -19.08 10.13 -9.34
N ALA A 167 -20.08 10.32 -10.22
CA ALA A 167 -20.03 9.86 -11.59
C ALA A 167 -18.83 10.44 -12.37
N ARG A 168 -18.54 11.74 -12.20
CA ARG A 168 -17.36 12.38 -12.80
C ARG A 168 -16.05 11.83 -12.26
N ALA A 169 -15.94 11.64 -10.94
CA ALA A 169 -14.75 11.07 -10.31
C ALA A 169 -14.50 9.64 -10.80
N ARG A 170 -15.56 8.85 -10.99
CA ARG A 170 -15.50 7.51 -11.56
C ARG A 170 -15.07 7.52 -13.02
N GLU A 171 -15.66 8.36 -13.86
CA GLU A 171 -15.27 8.48 -15.27
C GLU A 171 -13.80 8.87 -15.41
N GLU A 172 -13.33 9.79 -14.58
CA GLU A 172 -11.92 10.20 -14.55
C GLU A 172 -11.00 9.03 -14.13
N TRP A 173 -11.43 8.21 -13.17
CA TRP A 173 -10.70 7.02 -12.74
C TRP A 173 -10.64 5.95 -13.83
N ASP A 174 -11.78 5.63 -14.45
CA ASP A 174 -11.89 4.64 -15.52
C ASP A 174 -11.00 5.03 -16.72
N ARG A 175 -11.02 6.31 -17.11
CA ARG A 175 -10.16 6.86 -18.18
C ARG A 175 -8.67 6.68 -17.89
N ARG A 176 -8.24 6.78 -16.63
CA ARG A 176 -6.83 6.65 -16.24
C ARG A 176 -6.36 5.21 -16.15
N LEU A 177 -7.26 4.28 -15.82
CA LEU A 177 -6.91 2.88 -15.71
C LEU A 177 -6.85 2.14 -17.06
N ASN A 178 -7.35 2.73 -18.15
CA ASN A 178 -7.54 2.05 -19.44
C ASN A 178 -8.22 0.68 -19.26
N LEU A 179 -9.16 0.57 -18.31
CA LEU A 179 -9.91 -0.67 -18.13
C LEU A 179 -10.80 -0.86 -19.36
N PRO A 180 -10.91 -2.09 -19.91
CA PRO A 180 -11.96 -2.36 -20.88
C PRO A 180 -13.30 -1.97 -20.26
N ASP A 181 -14.19 -1.36 -21.04
CA ASP A 181 -15.53 -0.89 -20.63
C ASP A 181 -16.30 -2.03 -19.96
N ILE A 182 -16.14 -2.20 -18.64
CA ILE A 182 -16.88 -3.19 -17.87
C ILE A 182 -18.24 -2.55 -17.62
N ARG A 183 -19.17 -2.78 -18.55
CA ARG A 183 -20.57 -2.32 -18.51
C ARG A 183 -21.40 -2.96 -17.39
N THR A 184 -20.77 -3.36 -16.29
CA THR A 184 -21.47 -3.75 -15.08
C THR A 184 -21.68 -2.52 -14.22
N PRO A 185 -22.91 -2.22 -13.79
CA PRO A 185 -23.14 -1.17 -12.80
C PRO A 185 -22.43 -1.58 -11.50
N LEU A 186 -21.25 -1.01 -11.25
CA LEU A 186 -20.64 -1.03 -9.93
C LEU A 186 -21.59 -0.32 -8.96
N PRO A 187 -21.67 -0.80 -7.71
CA PRO A 187 -22.51 -0.19 -6.68
C PRO A 187 -22.20 1.30 -6.58
N GLN A 188 -23.24 2.12 -6.52
CA GLN A 188 -23.13 3.52 -6.09
C GLN A 188 -22.73 3.51 -4.62
N TRP A 189 -21.76 4.35 -4.28
CA TRP A 189 -21.22 4.40 -2.92
C TRP A 189 -22.05 5.29 -2.00
N ILE A 190 -22.88 6.15 -2.61
CA ILE A 190 -23.83 7.06 -1.98
C ILE A 190 -25.25 6.56 -2.19
#